data_AF-A0A7W8DMF0-F1
#
_entry.id   AF-A0A7W8DMF0-F1
#
_cell.length_a   1.000
_cell.length_b   1.000
_cell.length_c   1.000
_cell.angle_alpha   90.00
_cell.angle_beta   90.00
_cell.angle_gamma   90.00
#
_symmetry.space_group_name_H-M   'P 1'
#
loop_
_entity.id
_entity.type
_entity.pdbx_description
1 polymer ?
#
loop_
_entity_poly.entity_id
_entity_poly.type
_entity_poly.pdbx_seq_one_letter_code
_entity_poly.pdbx_strand_id
1 'polypeptide(L)'
;MEGILAFNREGPSDAHFDGVHLDIEPHGLPQWKKADLAQKCDLLTQFVEVNHKAVSRAHSAEPGLIYGVDIVFWLDKTTPEGKPAYPVTFQGAAKDAAKHLLDCVDHVAIMSYRDTAEGKNGIVSLVAKTIAYADTTKAKVFVGAKMANIGPMMEGFYGMTEAQMMSALKAVDDAYTPHPGYAGLAFFMYEAFKIMPP
;
A
#
# COMPACT_ATOMS: atom_id res chain seq x y z
N MET A 1 6.18 8.55 -15.98
CA MET A 1 5.75 7.45 -16.86
C MET A 1 6.53 7.44 -18.17
N GLU A 2 6.45 8.50 -19.01
CA GLU A 2 7.12 8.50 -20.33
C GLU A 2 8.61 8.13 -20.32
N GLY A 3 9.38 8.61 -19.34
CA GLY A 3 10.81 8.25 -19.24
C GLY A 3 11.06 6.76 -19.01
N ILE A 4 10.19 6.07 -18.26
CA ILE A 4 10.28 4.62 -18.00
C ILE A 4 9.94 3.86 -19.27
N LEU A 5 8.85 4.26 -19.95
CA LEU A 5 8.43 3.64 -21.21
C LEU A 5 9.44 3.86 -22.35
N ALA A 6 10.11 5.02 -22.39
CA ALA A 6 11.18 5.28 -23.34
C ALA A 6 12.39 4.39 -23.03
N PHE A 7 12.77 4.29 -21.76
CA PHE A 7 13.88 3.43 -21.33
C PHE A 7 13.65 1.95 -21.66
N ASN A 8 12.47 1.38 -21.37
CA ASN A 8 12.13 0.01 -21.77
C ASN A 8 12.09 -0.17 -23.30
N ARG A 9 11.74 0.88 -24.07
CA ARG A 9 11.72 0.75 -25.54
C ARG A 9 13.11 0.78 -26.17
N GLU A 10 14.00 1.58 -25.62
CA GLU A 10 15.32 1.88 -26.19
C GLU A 10 16.43 0.98 -25.63
N GLY A 11 16.27 0.50 -24.39
CA GLY A 11 17.24 -0.34 -23.69
C GLY A 11 17.16 -1.82 -24.05
N PRO A 12 18.21 -2.60 -23.73
CA PRO A 12 18.18 -4.05 -23.86
C PRO A 12 17.18 -4.67 -22.86
N SER A 13 16.60 -5.80 -23.23
CA SER A 13 15.49 -6.43 -22.48
C SER A 13 15.83 -6.80 -21.03
N ASP A 14 17.10 -7.09 -20.74
CA ASP A 14 17.60 -7.41 -19.41
C ASP A 14 17.77 -6.18 -18.50
N ALA A 15 17.67 -4.98 -19.07
CA ALA A 15 17.67 -3.73 -18.31
C ALA A 15 16.27 -3.17 -18.08
N HIS A 16 15.23 -3.72 -18.72
CA HIS A 16 13.87 -3.17 -18.63
C HIS A 16 13.37 -3.13 -17.19
N PHE A 17 12.64 -2.07 -16.85
CA PHE A 17 11.88 -2.04 -15.61
C PHE A 17 10.74 -3.06 -15.69
N ASP A 18 10.68 -3.98 -14.73
CA ASP A 18 9.54 -4.90 -14.57
C ASP A 18 8.26 -4.17 -14.12
N GLY A 19 8.42 -3.02 -13.46
CA GLY A 19 7.31 -2.26 -12.93
C GLY A 19 7.66 -0.89 -12.37
N VAL A 20 6.61 -0.18 -11.98
CA VAL A 20 6.65 1.14 -11.34
C VAL A 20 5.87 1.04 -10.03
N HIS A 21 6.47 1.46 -8.93
CA HIS A 21 5.80 1.53 -7.63
C HIS A 21 5.83 2.97 -7.13
N LEU A 22 4.67 3.56 -6.81
CA LEU A 22 4.57 4.94 -6.33
C LEU A 22 4.20 5.02 -4.85
N ASP A 23 5.08 5.66 -4.09
CA ASP A 23 4.85 6.05 -2.69
C ASP A 23 4.30 7.50 -2.63
N ILE A 24 2.99 7.65 -2.87
CA ILE A 24 2.31 8.95 -2.78
C ILE A 24 1.51 8.97 -1.48
N GLU A 25 1.85 9.90 -0.60
CA GLU A 25 1.24 10.02 0.72
C GLU A 25 0.47 11.35 0.89
N PRO A 26 -0.82 11.44 0.49
CA PRO A 26 -1.59 12.69 0.64
C PRO A 26 -1.66 13.19 2.08
N HIS A 27 -1.57 12.27 3.04
CA HIS A 27 -1.59 12.57 4.46
C HIS A 27 -0.29 13.18 5.01
N GLY A 28 0.81 13.08 4.25
CA GLY A 28 2.07 13.77 4.55
C GLY A 28 2.06 15.26 4.20
N LEU A 29 1.08 15.71 3.40
CA LEU A 29 0.98 17.11 2.97
C LEU A 29 0.71 18.06 4.15
N PRO A 30 1.36 19.24 4.21
CA PRO A 30 1.04 20.26 5.21
C PRO A 30 -0.45 20.68 5.20
N GLN A 31 -1.08 20.64 4.03
CA GLN A 31 -2.50 20.95 3.85
C GLN A 31 -3.41 19.93 4.53
N TRP A 32 -3.03 18.64 4.54
CA TRP A 32 -3.82 17.58 5.16
C TRP A 32 -4.12 17.85 6.65
N LYS A 33 -3.15 18.40 7.37
CA LYS A 33 -3.26 18.72 8.81
C LYS A 33 -4.28 19.84 9.08
N LYS A 34 -4.49 20.72 8.11
CA LYS A 34 -5.42 21.86 8.19
C LYS A 34 -6.75 21.57 7.51
N ALA A 35 -6.83 20.48 6.76
CA ALA A 35 -7.97 20.13 5.94
C ALA A 35 -9.15 19.62 6.78
N ASP A 36 -10.34 20.08 6.44
CA ASP A 36 -11.59 19.44 6.88
C ASP A 36 -11.81 18.10 6.15
N LEU A 37 -12.93 17.43 6.44
CA LEU A 37 -13.22 16.13 5.84
C LEU A 37 -13.39 16.22 4.32
N ALA A 38 -14.09 17.24 3.81
CA ALA A 38 -14.33 17.38 2.38
C ALA A 38 -13.00 17.57 1.63
N GLN A 39 -12.13 18.44 2.14
CA GLN A 39 -10.80 18.68 1.58
C GLN A 39 -9.90 17.43 1.62
N LYS A 40 -10.00 16.60 2.67
CA LYS A 40 -9.29 15.31 2.72
C LYS A 40 -9.82 14.34 1.66
N CYS A 41 -11.14 14.26 1.50
CA CYS A 41 -11.75 13.45 0.44
C CYS A 41 -11.36 13.94 -0.96
N ASP A 42 -11.23 15.26 -1.16
CA ASP A 42 -10.76 15.83 -2.43
C ASP A 42 -9.29 15.47 -2.71
N LEU A 43 -8.42 15.53 -1.70
CA LEU A 43 -7.03 15.08 -1.82
C LEU A 43 -6.93 13.59 -2.14
N LEU A 44 -7.76 12.76 -1.50
CA LEU A 44 -7.82 11.33 -1.79
C LEU A 44 -8.42 11.03 -3.17
N THR A 45 -9.36 11.85 -3.65
CA THR A 45 -9.89 11.75 -5.01
C THR A 45 -8.79 12.04 -6.03
N GLN A 46 -7.99 13.09 -5.83
CA GLN A 46 -6.83 13.40 -6.69
C GLN A 46 -5.77 12.28 -6.66
N PHE A 47 -5.56 11.66 -5.49
CA PHE A 47 -4.69 10.50 -5.35
C PHE A 47 -5.17 9.28 -6.15
N VAL A 48 -6.48 9.01 -6.16
CA VAL A 48 -7.08 7.98 -7.02
C VAL A 48 -6.93 8.35 -8.50
N GLU A 49 -7.23 9.59 -8.87
CA GLU A 49 -7.17 10.07 -10.26
C GLU A 49 -5.76 9.98 -10.85
N VAL A 50 -4.73 10.38 -10.09
CA VAL A 50 -3.35 10.38 -10.59
C VAL A 50 -2.87 8.96 -10.84
N ASN A 51 -3.17 8.03 -9.93
CA ASN A 51 -2.80 6.63 -10.08
C ASN A 51 -3.57 5.96 -11.20
N HIS A 52 -4.89 6.19 -11.30
CA HIS A 52 -5.69 5.68 -12.41
C HIS A 52 -5.14 6.14 -13.77
N LYS A 53 -4.79 7.43 -13.90
CA LYS A 53 -4.19 7.96 -15.15
C LYS A 53 -2.84 7.32 -15.44
N ALA A 54 -1.99 7.14 -14.42
CA ALA A 54 -0.66 6.57 -14.57
C ALA A 54 -0.70 5.08 -14.95
N VAL A 55 -1.51 4.26 -14.27
CA VAL A 55 -1.67 2.84 -14.60
C VAL A 55 -2.30 2.63 -15.97
N SER A 56 -3.33 3.43 -16.32
CA SER A 56 -3.93 3.39 -17.66
C SER A 56 -2.91 3.70 -18.75
N ARG A 57 -2.02 4.67 -18.51
CA ARG A 57 -0.97 5.05 -19.44
C ARG A 57 0.13 3.98 -19.56
N ALA A 58 0.53 3.38 -18.44
CA ALA A 58 1.49 2.27 -18.42
C ALA A 58 0.95 1.09 -19.25
N HIS A 59 -0.21 0.56 -18.86
CA HIS A 59 -0.77 -0.65 -19.47
C HIS A 59 -1.19 -0.45 -20.93
N SER A 60 -1.51 0.77 -21.38
CA SER A 60 -1.80 1.01 -22.79
C SER A 60 -0.56 0.98 -23.70
N ALA A 61 0.62 1.34 -23.18
CA ALA A 61 1.88 1.22 -23.93
C ALA A 61 2.55 -0.14 -23.74
N GLU A 62 2.47 -0.68 -22.53
CA GLU A 62 3.21 -1.87 -22.12
C GLU A 62 2.34 -2.69 -21.15
N PRO A 63 1.46 -3.57 -21.67
CA PRO A 63 0.52 -4.33 -20.85
C PRO A 63 1.16 -5.22 -19.78
N GLY A 64 2.45 -5.53 -19.92
CA GLY A 64 3.22 -6.34 -18.96
C GLY A 64 3.89 -5.53 -17.84
N LEU A 65 3.92 -4.19 -17.93
CA LEU A 65 4.56 -3.35 -16.93
C LEU A 65 3.72 -3.29 -15.65
N ILE A 66 4.24 -3.83 -14.55
CA ILE A 66 3.55 -3.87 -13.26
C ILE A 66 3.40 -2.45 -12.71
N TYR A 67 2.23 -2.10 -12.20
CA TYR A 67 2.00 -0.84 -11.50
C TYR A 67 1.55 -1.07 -10.06
N GLY A 68 2.36 -0.59 -9.12
CA GLY A 68 2.14 -0.69 -7.68
C GLY A 68 1.98 0.67 -6.99
N VAL A 69 1.31 0.69 -5.85
CA VAL A 69 1.18 1.88 -4.99
C VAL A 69 1.35 1.54 -3.53
N ASP A 70 1.87 2.48 -2.74
CA ASP A 70 1.74 2.44 -1.28
C ASP A 70 0.41 3.04 -0.84
N ILE A 71 -0.22 2.41 0.15
CA ILE A 71 -1.38 2.96 0.84
C ILE A 71 -1.19 2.89 2.34
N VAL A 72 -1.72 3.88 3.06
CA VAL A 72 -1.77 3.82 4.51
C VAL A 72 -2.96 2.97 4.98
N PHE A 73 -2.77 2.15 6.02
CA PHE A 73 -3.73 1.14 6.47
C PHE A 73 -5.14 1.67 6.77
N TRP A 74 -5.30 2.96 7.09
CA TRP A 74 -6.59 3.54 7.48
C TRP A 74 -7.40 4.07 6.30
N LEU A 75 -6.93 3.97 5.06
CA LEU A 75 -7.70 4.43 3.90
C LEU A 75 -9.06 3.73 3.79
N ASP A 76 -9.17 2.47 4.21
CA ASP A 76 -10.42 1.68 4.22
C ASP A 76 -11.26 1.84 5.51
N LYS A 77 -10.90 2.80 6.38
CA LYS A 77 -11.58 3.02 7.65
C LYS A 77 -13.06 3.31 7.43
N THR A 78 -13.90 2.73 8.28
CA THR A 78 -15.35 2.92 8.25
C THR A 78 -15.87 3.63 9.50
N THR A 79 -17.00 4.34 9.38
CA THR A 79 -17.80 4.83 10.50
C THR A 79 -18.53 3.68 11.21
N PRO A 80 -19.13 3.90 12.40
CA PRO A 80 -19.95 2.87 13.08
C PRO A 80 -21.10 2.34 12.22
N GLU A 81 -21.61 3.14 11.29
CA GLU A 81 -22.67 2.78 10.35
C GLU A 81 -22.15 1.99 9.13
N GLY A 82 -20.86 1.64 9.10
CA GLY A 82 -20.25 0.87 8.03
C GLY A 82 -19.94 1.66 6.76
N LYS A 83 -20.03 2.99 6.79
CA LYS A 83 -19.72 3.87 5.64
C LYS A 83 -18.24 4.21 5.60
N PRO A 84 -17.63 4.48 4.43
CA PRO A 84 -16.26 5.00 4.37
C PRO A 84 -16.11 6.26 5.23
N ALA A 85 -15.06 6.31 6.07
CA ALA A 85 -14.73 7.49 6.86
C ALA A 85 -14.21 8.64 5.98
N TYR A 86 -13.63 8.30 4.83
CA TYR A 86 -13.16 9.23 3.80
C TYR A 86 -13.74 8.79 2.43
N PRO A 87 -15.02 9.10 2.15
CA PRO A 87 -15.65 8.68 0.91
C PRO A 87 -15.02 9.42 -0.29
N VAL A 88 -14.66 8.66 -1.33
CA VAL A 88 -14.16 9.14 -2.61
C VAL A 88 -15.17 8.77 -3.70
N THR A 89 -15.62 9.76 -4.46
CA THR A 89 -16.45 9.53 -5.66
C THR A 89 -15.57 9.62 -6.88
N PHE A 90 -15.40 8.52 -7.59
CA PHE A 90 -14.60 8.45 -8.81
C PHE A 90 -15.33 7.58 -9.84
N GLN A 91 -15.42 8.06 -11.08
CA GLN A 91 -16.13 7.40 -12.19
C GLN A 91 -17.56 6.93 -11.84
N GLY A 92 -18.29 7.72 -11.06
CA GLY A 92 -19.68 7.42 -10.68
C GLY A 92 -19.83 6.43 -9.51
N ALA A 93 -18.73 5.89 -8.96
CA ALA A 93 -18.75 5.03 -7.79
C ALA A 93 -18.23 5.74 -6.54
N ALA A 94 -18.97 5.61 -5.42
CA ALA A 94 -18.56 6.14 -4.12
C ALA A 94 -18.07 5.00 -3.21
N LYS A 95 -16.78 5.03 -2.87
CA LYS A 95 -16.12 4.07 -1.95
C LYS A 95 -14.85 4.71 -1.36
N ASP A 96 -14.15 4.01 -0.50
CA ASP A 96 -12.86 4.49 0.00
C ASP A 96 -11.77 4.45 -1.08
N ALA A 97 -10.69 5.21 -0.84
CA ALA A 97 -9.57 5.31 -1.80
C ALA A 97 -8.84 3.98 -2.02
N ALA A 98 -8.70 3.14 -0.98
CA ALA A 98 -8.01 1.85 -1.10
C ALA A 98 -8.72 0.95 -2.12
N LYS A 99 -10.04 0.85 -2.05
CA LYS A 99 -10.83 0.08 -3.01
C LYS A 99 -10.78 0.64 -4.43
N HIS A 100 -10.73 1.97 -4.60
CA HIS A 100 -10.57 2.54 -5.95
C HIS A 100 -9.22 2.19 -6.56
N LEU A 101 -8.17 2.12 -5.75
CA LEU A 101 -6.83 1.73 -6.22
C LEU A 101 -6.77 0.24 -6.54
N LEU A 102 -7.25 -0.62 -5.64
CA LEU A 102 -7.27 -2.09 -5.85
C LEU A 102 -8.02 -2.51 -7.12
N ASP A 103 -9.00 -1.74 -7.58
CA ASP A 103 -9.71 -2.01 -8.83
C ASP A 103 -8.85 -1.81 -10.08
N CYS A 104 -7.82 -0.96 -10.04
CA CYS A 104 -7.07 -0.55 -11.24
C CYS A 104 -5.58 -0.91 -11.22
N VAL A 105 -4.94 -0.96 -10.05
CA VAL A 105 -3.50 -1.27 -9.93
C VAL A 105 -3.25 -2.79 -9.95
N ASP A 106 -1.99 -3.17 -10.17
CA ASP A 106 -1.57 -4.57 -10.09
C ASP A 106 -1.16 -4.91 -8.65
N HIS A 107 -0.43 -4.02 -7.96
CA HIS A 107 0.03 -4.24 -6.60
C HIS A 107 -0.35 -3.09 -5.66
N VAL A 108 -0.56 -3.42 -4.38
CA VAL A 108 -0.65 -2.48 -3.27
C VAL A 108 0.29 -2.94 -2.17
N ALA A 109 1.12 -2.05 -1.64
CA ALA A 109 1.80 -2.29 -0.37
C ALA A 109 1.13 -1.44 0.73
N ILE A 110 0.65 -2.10 1.76
CA ILE A 110 -0.02 -1.41 2.87
C ILE A 110 1.05 -1.00 3.88
N MET A 111 1.17 0.29 4.17
CA MET A 111 1.95 0.81 5.29
C MET A 111 1.23 0.51 6.62
N SER A 112 1.25 -0.76 7.03
CA SER A 112 0.64 -1.29 8.25
C SER A 112 1.55 -1.19 9.47
N TYR A 113 2.29 -0.10 9.57
CA TYR A 113 3.38 0.11 10.51
C TYR A 113 2.95 -0.04 11.98
N ARG A 114 3.27 -1.22 12.53
CA ARG A 114 3.11 -1.64 13.92
C ARG A 114 4.25 -2.58 14.29
N ASP A 115 4.55 -2.65 15.58
CA ASP A 115 5.52 -3.59 16.17
C ASP A 115 4.89 -4.92 16.61
N THR A 116 3.58 -5.09 16.40
CA THR A 116 2.81 -6.25 16.83
C THR A 116 1.89 -6.75 15.71
N ALA A 117 1.90 -8.07 15.47
CA ALA A 117 1.06 -8.66 14.42
C ALA A 117 -0.41 -8.81 14.84
N GLU A 118 -0.66 -9.25 16.07
CA GLU A 118 -2.01 -9.55 16.56
C GLU A 118 -2.60 -8.44 17.44
N GLY A 119 -3.90 -8.56 17.75
CA GLY A 119 -4.65 -7.60 18.56
C GLY A 119 -5.39 -6.55 17.74
N LYS A 120 -6.25 -5.75 18.39
CA LYS A 120 -7.16 -4.82 17.71
C LYS A 120 -6.46 -3.74 16.87
N ASN A 121 -5.22 -3.41 17.20
CA ASN A 121 -4.38 -2.45 16.50
C ASN A 121 -3.09 -3.09 15.97
N GLY A 122 -3.03 -4.43 15.91
CA GLY A 122 -1.94 -5.17 15.30
C GLY A 122 -2.11 -5.30 13.79
N ILE A 123 -1.02 -5.63 13.09
CA ILE A 123 -0.93 -5.68 11.62
C ILE A 123 -2.09 -6.47 11.02
N VAL A 124 -2.38 -7.68 11.54
CA VAL A 124 -3.45 -8.56 11.04
C VAL A 124 -4.79 -7.81 11.01
N SER A 125 -5.19 -7.20 12.12
CA SER A 125 -6.46 -6.46 12.17
C SER A 125 -6.49 -5.26 11.22
N LEU A 126 -5.35 -4.59 10.99
CA LEU A 126 -5.27 -3.38 10.19
C LEU A 126 -5.38 -3.65 8.68
N VAL A 127 -4.92 -4.80 8.19
CA VAL A 127 -4.90 -5.11 6.75
C VAL A 127 -6.09 -5.93 6.28
N ALA A 128 -6.87 -6.50 7.22
CA ALA A 128 -7.92 -7.48 6.94
C ALA A 128 -8.93 -7.04 5.86
N LYS A 129 -9.44 -5.81 5.97
CA LYS A 129 -10.46 -5.29 5.03
C LYS A 129 -9.89 -5.06 3.64
N THR A 130 -8.67 -4.52 3.55
CA THR A 130 -7.98 -4.30 2.28
C THR A 130 -7.68 -5.62 1.58
N ILE A 131 -7.15 -6.62 2.28
CA ILE A 131 -6.89 -7.96 1.71
C ILE A 131 -8.19 -8.65 1.28
N ALA A 132 -9.23 -8.62 2.11
CA ALA A 132 -10.53 -9.21 1.75
C ALA A 132 -11.15 -8.56 0.51
N TYR A 133 -10.94 -7.26 0.28
CA TYR A 133 -11.36 -6.62 -0.97
C TYR A 133 -10.47 -7.02 -2.14
N ALA A 134 -9.15 -7.13 -1.92
CA ALA A 134 -8.20 -7.53 -2.96
C ALA A 134 -8.52 -8.92 -3.54
N ASP A 135 -9.06 -9.85 -2.74
CA ASP A 135 -9.55 -11.17 -3.19
C ASP A 135 -10.61 -11.10 -4.31
N THR A 136 -11.28 -9.95 -4.43
CA THR A 136 -12.32 -9.71 -5.45
C THR A 136 -11.79 -8.97 -6.68
N THR A 137 -10.49 -8.66 -6.72
CA THR A 137 -9.81 -7.89 -7.76
C THR A 137 -8.63 -8.67 -8.35
N LYS A 138 -7.96 -8.09 -9.36
CA LYS A 138 -6.68 -8.63 -9.85
C LYS A 138 -5.48 -8.23 -8.95
N ALA A 139 -5.67 -7.24 -8.09
CA ALA A 139 -4.57 -6.65 -7.35
C ALA A 139 -4.00 -7.61 -6.32
N LYS A 140 -2.68 -7.54 -6.12
CA LYS A 140 -1.96 -8.24 -5.07
C LYS A 140 -1.54 -7.28 -3.96
N VAL A 141 -1.67 -7.73 -2.72
CA VAL A 141 -1.44 -6.93 -1.53
C VAL A 141 -0.22 -7.46 -0.79
N PHE A 142 0.76 -6.58 -0.62
CA PHE A 142 1.88 -6.78 0.28
C PHE A 142 1.60 -6.07 1.61
N VAL A 143 1.94 -6.73 2.71
CA VAL A 143 1.78 -6.18 4.06
C VAL A 143 3.10 -5.57 4.52
N GLY A 144 3.11 -4.25 4.68
CA GLY A 144 4.30 -3.47 5.01
C GLY A 144 4.65 -3.50 6.49
N ALA A 145 5.90 -3.84 6.79
CA ALA A 145 6.50 -3.76 8.12
C ALA A 145 7.68 -2.76 8.10
N LYS A 146 7.85 -2.01 9.18
CA LYS A 146 8.90 -1.01 9.33
C LYS A 146 9.89 -1.42 10.42
N MET A 147 11.18 -1.23 10.20
CA MET A 147 12.25 -1.46 11.20
C MET A 147 13.23 -0.29 11.34
N ALA A 148 13.04 0.77 10.56
CA ALA A 148 13.84 1.99 10.67
C ALA A 148 13.49 2.76 11.97
N ASN A 149 14.50 3.43 12.56
CA ASN A 149 14.32 4.32 13.72
C ASN A 149 13.70 5.67 13.29
N ILE A 150 12.48 5.62 12.77
CA ILE A 150 11.76 6.78 12.23
C ILE A 150 10.31 6.74 12.73
N GLY A 151 9.91 7.79 13.43
CA GLY A 151 8.57 7.91 14.01
C GLY A 151 8.43 7.21 15.37
N PRO A 152 7.19 7.04 15.87
CA PRO A 152 6.92 6.36 17.13
C PRO A 152 7.42 4.91 17.16
N MET A 153 7.92 4.47 18.32
CA MET A 153 8.41 3.09 18.52
C MET A 153 7.36 2.03 18.19
N MET A 154 6.09 2.27 18.55
CA MET A 154 4.98 1.35 18.28
C MET A 154 4.68 1.12 16.79
N GLU A 155 5.32 1.87 15.88
CA GLU A 155 5.12 1.75 14.44
C GLU A 155 6.12 0.80 13.76
N GLY A 156 7.04 0.18 14.49
CA GLY A 156 8.00 -0.70 13.84
C GLY A 156 8.90 -1.48 14.79
N PHE A 157 9.67 -2.37 14.22
CA PHE A 157 10.50 -3.35 14.90
C PHE A 157 11.90 -2.81 15.26
N TYR A 158 12.07 -1.49 15.35
CA TYR A 158 13.36 -0.91 15.72
C TYR A 158 13.76 -1.34 17.13
N GLY A 159 15.01 -1.81 17.28
CA GLY A 159 15.53 -2.37 18.54
C GLY A 159 15.21 -3.84 18.77
N MET A 160 14.48 -4.50 17.86
CA MET A 160 14.30 -5.96 17.84
C MET A 160 15.32 -6.63 16.92
N THR A 161 15.52 -7.94 17.12
CA THR A 161 16.30 -8.77 16.18
C THR A 161 15.45 -9.18 14.97
N GLU A 162 16.11 -9.61 13.90
CA GLU A 162 15.47 -10.19 12.72
C GLU A 162 14.60 -11.38 13.13
N ALA A 163 15.11 -12.30 13.94
CA ALA A 163 14.33 -13.44 14.43
C ALA A 163 13.07 -13.02 15.21
N GLN A 164 13.16 -11.98 16.04
CA GLN A 164 12.01 -11.46 16.77
C GLN A 164 10.95 -10.87 15.84
N MET A 165 11.37 -10.03 14.88
CA MET A 165 10.48 -9.45 13.89
C MET A 165 9.84 -10.53 13.01
N MET A 166 10.62 -11.45 12.45
CA MET A 166 10.12 -12.51 11.59
C MET A 166 9.19 -13.46 12.35
N SER A 167 9.47 -13.76 13.62
CA SER A 167 8.55 -14.52 14.46
C SER A 167 7.22 -13.81 14.68
N ALA A 168 7.22 -12.49 14.83
CA ALA A 168 5.98 -11.72 14.95
C ALA A 168 5.21 -11.70 13.62
N LEU A 169 5.89 -11.43 12.51
CA LEU A 169 5.28 -11.32 11.18
C LEU A 169 4.77 -12.65 10.64
N LYS A 170 5.25 -13.79 11.15
CA LYS A 170 4.70 -15.11 10.80
C LYS A 170 3.17 -15.18 10.98
N ALA A 171 2.62 -14.53 12.01
CA ALA A 171 1.18 -14.50 12.23
C ALA A 171 0.41 -13.80 11.10
N VAL A 172 1.04 -12.87 10.38
CA VAL A 172 0.48 -12.22 9.19
C VAL A 172 0.39 -13.21 8.03
N ASP A 173 1.48 -13.91 7.73
CA ASP A 173 1.51 -14.94 6.69
C ASP A 173 0.51 -16.06 6.99
N ASP A 174 0.47 -16.56 8.23
CA ASP A 174 -0.46 -17.61 8.65
C ASP A 174 -1.92 -17.18 8.48
N ALA A 175 -2.23 -15.91 8.75
CA ALA A 175 -3.57 -15.37 8.59
C ALA A 175 -3.98 -15.20 7.12
N TYR A 176 -3.06 -14.78 6.24
CA TYR A 176 -3.40 -14.30 4.89
C TYR A 176 -2.92 -15.16 3.73
N THR A 177 -2.08 -16.17 3.94
CA THR A 177 -1.74 -17.15 2.87
C THR A 177 -2.98 -17.77 2.20
N PRO A 178 -4.10 -18.06 2.90
CA PRO A 178 -5.32 -18.54 2.25
C PRO A 178 -6.02 -17.53 1.33
N HIS A 179 -5.68 -16.24 1.42
CA HIS A 179 -6.31 -15.16 0.66
C HIS A 179 -5.61 -14.97 -0.69
N PRO A 180 -6.28 -15.15 -1.84
CA PRO A 180 -5.66 -14.98 -3.15
C PRO A 180 -5.15 -13.55 -3.42
N GLY A 181 -5.71 -12.54 -2.75
CA GLY A 181 -5.26 -11.16 -2.83
C GLY A 181 -3.96 -10.89 -2.07
N TYR A 182 -3.53 -11.76 -1.16
CA TYR A 182 -2.27 -11.60 -0.41
C TYR A 182 -1.06 -12.06 -1.23
N ALA A 183 0.04 -11.30 -1.16
CA ALA A 183 1.29 -11.60 -1.87
C ALA A 183 2.55 -11.57 -0.99
N GLY A 184 2.40 -11.43 0.33
CA GLY A 184 3.51 -11.53 1.27
C GLY A 184 3.82 -10.21 1.99
N LEU A 185 5.02 -10.13 2.53
CA LEU A 185 5.51 -9.00 3.32
C LEU A 185 6.34 -8.03 2.48
N ALA A 186 6.30 -6.74 2.82
CA ALA A 186 7.19 -5.71 2.31
C ALA A 186 7.90 -5.00 3.48
N PHE A 187 9.17 -4.65 3.32
CA PHE A 187 10.01 -4.13 4.41
C PHE A 187 10.48 -2.69 4.14
N PHE A 188 10.09 -1.77 5.01
CA PHE A 188 10.54 -0.38 4.99
C PHE A 188 11.57 -0.10 6.11
N MET A 189 12.85 0.10 5.82
CA MET A 189 13.52 0.09 4.51
C MET A 189 14.64 -0.93 4.51
N TYR A 190 15.08 -1.35 3.33
CA TYR A 190 16.09 -2.39 3.16
C TYR A 190 17.39 -2.10 3.93
N GLU A 191 17.81 -0.84 3.99
CA GLU A 191 18.99 -0.40 4.73
C GLU A 191 18.85 -0.65 6.23
N ALA A 192 17.65 -0.49 6.78
CA ALA A 192 17.37 -0.80 8.18
C ALA A 192 17.25 -2.30 8.41
N PHE A 193 16.62 -3.05 7.49
CA PHE A 193 16.53 -4.50 7.54
C PHE A 193 17.92 -5.16 7.55
N LYS A 194 18.80 -4.72 6.64
CA LYS A 194 20.15 -5.29 6.43
C LYS A 194 21.05 -5.23 7.67
N ILE A 195 20.81 -4.28 8.57
CA ILE A 195 21.63 -4.07 9.77
C ILE A 195 20.96 -4.60 11.04
N MET A 196 19.81 -5.26 10.93
CA MET A 196 19.16 -5.87 12.09
C MET A 196 20.08 -6.95 12.68
N PRO A 197 20.19 -7.03 14.02
CA PRO A 197 20.82 -8.18 14.66
C PRO A 197 20.04 -9.45 14.27
N PRO A 198 20.71 -10.59 14.08
CA PRO A 198 20.03 -11.86 13.80
C PRO A 198 19.06 -12.24 14.94
#